data_AF-J2GAY4-F1
#
_entry.id   AF-J2GAY4-F1
#
_cell.length_a   1.000
_cell.length_b   1.000
_cell.length_c   1.000
_cell.angle_alpha   90.00
_cell.angle_beta   90.00
_cell.angle_gamma   90.00
#
_symmetry.space_group_name_H-M   'P 1'
#
loop_
_entity.id
_entity.type
_entity.pdbx_description
1 polymer ?
#
loop_
_entity_poly.entity_id
_entity_poly.type
_entity_poly.pdbx_seq_one_letter_code
_entity_poly.pdbx_strand_id
1 'polypeptide(L)' 'MSFSREFCDGRAVEAAEAASNAKLDNVRDRELRSEAAWRAMSDRIRQTEEARTAREAARVTEDSEASDSA' A
#
# COMPACT_ATOMS: atom_id res chain seq x y z
N MET A 1 -7.00 12.68 -5.87
CA MET A 1 -7.74 11.64 -5.13
C MET A 1 -6.72 10.77 -4.42
N SER A 2 -6.83 10.58 -3.10
CA SER A 2 -6.04 9.57 -2.37
C SER A 2 -6.94 8.40 -1.98
N PHE A 3 -6.49 7.19 -2.23
CA PHE A 3 -7.15 5.96 -1.80
C PHE A 3 -6.49 5.45 -0.51
N SER A 4 -7.22 4.67 0.30
CA SER A 4 -6.63 3.98 1.44
C SER A 4 -5.95 2.68 1.01
N ARG A 5 -5.08 2.15 1.86
CA ARG A 5 -4.42 0.86 1.64
C ARG A 5 -5.43 -0.28 1.52
N GLU A 6 -6.43 -0.33 2.40
CA GLU A 6 -7.45 -1.39 2.36
C GLU A 6 -8.28 -1.34 1.08
N PHE A 7 -8.58 -0.13 0.59
CA PHE A 7 -9.29 0.02 -0.67
C PHE A 7 -8.46 -0.51 -1.85
N CYS A 8 -7.19 -0.12 -1.95
CA CYS A 8 -6.31 -0.63 -3.00
C CYS A 8 -6.13 -2.15 -2.91
N ASP A 9 -5.99 -2.71 -1.71
CA ASP A 9 -5.90 -4.16 -1.49
C ASP A 9 -7.17 -4.88 -1.94
N GLY A 10 -8.36 -4.37 -1.57
CA GLY A 10 -9.64 -4.94 -2.00
C GLY A 10 -9.78 -4.96 -3.53
N ARG A 11 -9.39 -3.87 -4.20
CA ARG A 11 -9.42 -3.78 -5.67
C ARG A 11 -8.41 -4.72 -6.34
N ALA A 12 -7.26 -4.95 -5.72
CA ALA A 12 -6.30 -5.93 -6.20
C ALA A 12 -6.87 -7.36 -6.12
N VAL A 13 -7.52 -7.71 -5.02
CA VAL A 13 -8.16 -9.03 -4.83
C VAL A 13 -9.29 -9.23 -5.85
N GLU A 14 -10.18 -8.26 -6.01
CA GLU A 14 -11.27 -8.33 -7.00
C GLU A 14 -10.75 -8.53 -8.43
N ALA A 15 -9.66 -7.84 -8.80
CA ALA A 15 -9.02 -8.00 -10.10
C ALA A 15 -8.38 -9.39 -10.26
N ALA A 16 -7.74 -9.93 -9.21
CA ALA A 16 -7.18 -11.28 -9.23
C ALA A 16 -8.28 -12.35 -9.40
N GLU A 17 -9.41 -12.19 -8.73
CA GLU A 17 -10.59 -13.06 -8.87
C GLU A 17 -11.22 -12.95 -10.26
N ALA A 18 -11.28 -11.75 -10.84
CA ALA A 18 -11.74 -11.57 -12.21
C ALA A 18 -10.79 -12.24 -13.21
N ALA A 19 -9.48 -12.15 -13.00
CA ALA A 19 -8.47 -12.80 -13.84
C ALA A 19 -8.58 -14.34 -13.77
N SER A 20 -8.79 -14.90 -12.57
CA SER A 20 -8.91 -16.36 -12.40
C SER A 20 -10.18 -16.92 -13.06
N ASN A 21 -11.26 -16.13 -13.08
CA ASN A 21 -12.52 -16.51 -13.71
C ASN A 21 -12.57 -16.24 -15.22
N ALA A 22 -11.62 -15.45 -15.76
CA ALA A 22 -11.57 -15.05 -17.16
C ALA A 22 -11.43 -16.27 -18.10
N LYS A 23 -12.33 -16.35 -19.09
CA LYS A 23 -12.33 -17.40 -20.12
C LYS A 23 -11.46 -17.07 -21.32
N LEU A 24 -11.17 -15.79 -21.53
CA LEU A 24 -10.33 -15.30 -22.61
C LEU A 24 -9.01 -14.77 -22.03
N ASP A 25 -7.90 -15.12 -22.67
CA ASP A 25 -6.57 -14.74 -22.21
C ASP A 25 -6.38 -13.22 -22.21
N ASN A 26 -6.90 -12.51 -23.22
CA ASN A 26 -6.83 -11.05 -23.27
C ASN A 26 -7.55 -10.36 -22.10
N VAL A 27 -8.63 -10.97 -21.58
CA VAL A 27 -9.34 -10.49 -20.40
C VAL A 27 -8.51 -10.79 -19.16
N ARG A 28 -7.97 -12.02 -19.03
CA ARG A 28 -7.08 -12.40 -17.93
C ARG A 28 -5.90 -11.43 -17.81
N ASP A 29 -5.23 -11.15 -18.92
CA ASP A 29 -4.06 -10.26 -18.94
C ASP A 29 -4.42 -8.81 -18.61
N ARG A 30 -5.62 -8.37 -18.97
CA ARG A 30 -6.12 -7.05 -18.57
C ARG A 30 -6.35 -6.99 -17.05
N GLU A 31 -7.01 -8.00 -16.49
CA GLU A 31 -7.29 -8.05 -15.06
C GLU A 31 -6.01 -8.20 -14.22
N LEU A 32 -5.03 -8.99 -14.67
CA LEU A 32 -3.72 -9.09 -14.02
C LEU A 32 -2.97 -7.75 -14.04
N ARG A 33 -3.07 -6.96 -15.11
CA ARG A 33 -2.50 -5.60 -15.14
C ARG A 33 -3.23 -4.65 -14.19
N SER A 34 -4.55 -4.79 -14.07
CA SER A 34 -5.35 -4.03 -13.10
C SER A 34 -4.93 -4.38 -11.67
N GLU A 35 -4.82 -5.66 -11.34
CA GLU A 35 -4.31 -6.15 -10.06
C GLU A 35 -2.93 -5.56 -9.75
N ALA A 36 -1.99 -5.65 -10.68
CA ALA A 36 -0.63 -5.13 -10.49
C ALA A 36 -0.62 -3.62 -10.21
N ALA A 37 -1.47 -2.84 -10.88
CA ALA A 37 -1.61 -1.41 -10.64
C ALA A 37 -2.17 -1.11 -9.23
N TRP A 38 -3.18 -1.87 -8.79
CA TRP A 38 -3.74 -1.72 -7.45
C TRP A 38 -2.76 -2.10 -6.35
N ARG A 39 -2.02 -3.21 -6.52
CA ARG A 39 -0.95 -3.60 -5.59
C ARG A 39 0.14 -2.54 -5.49
N ALA A 40 0.60 -2.01 -6.62
CA ALA A 40 1.62 -0.96 -6.63
C ALA A 40 1.16 0.32 -5.89
N MET A 41 -0.12 0.68 -6.00
CA MET A 41 -0.70 1.79 -5.24
C MET A 41 -0.76 1.49 -3.74
N SER A 42 -1.21 0.29 -3.36
CA SER A 42 -1.23 -0.16 -1.95
C SER A 42 0.17 -0.12 -1.33
N ASP A 43 1.18 -0.63 -2.05
CA ASP A 43 2.55 -0.65 -1.58
C ASP A 43 3.12 0.76 -1.39
N ARG A 44 2.80 1.70 -2.28
CA ARG A 44 3.21 3.10 -2.12
C ARG A 44 2.58 3.75 -0.89
N ILE A 45 1.31 3.45 -0.62
CA ILE A 45 0.62 3.94 0.58
C ILE A 45 1.30 3.38 1.82
N ARG A 46 1.50 2.06 1.87
CA ARG A 46 2.21 1.37 2.97
C ARG A 46 3.58 1.98 3.24
N GLN A 47 4.40 2.17 2.20
CA GLN A 47 5.73 2.78 2.34
C GLN A 47 5.67 4.21 2.91
N THR A 48 4.66 4.99 2.53
CA THR A 48 4.46 6.35 3.03
C THR A 48 4.07 6.35 4.50
N GLU A 49 3.18 5.43 4.90
CA GLU A 49 2.76 5.25 6.29
C GLU A 49 3.92 4.79 7.17
N GLU A 50 4.69 3.78 6.73
CA GLU A 50 5.89 3.30 7.41
C GLU A 50 6.94 4.40 7.58
N ALA A 51 7.21 5.18 6.53
CA ALA A 51 8.14 6.29 6.59
C ALA A 51 7.69 7.39 7.56
N ARG A 52 6.37 7.64 7.66
CA ARG A 52 5.81 8.57 8.64
C ARG A 52 6.00 8.05 10.06
N THR A 53 5.61 6.81 10.33
CA THR A 53 5.77 6.18 11.64
C THR A 53 7.23 6.16 12.10
N ALA A 54 8.17 5.86 11.19
CA ALA A 54 9.60 5.89 11.48
C ALA A 54 10.09 7.30 11.88
N ARG A 55 9.62 8.34 11.19
CA ARG A 55 9.96 9.75 11.53
C ARG A 55 9.37 10.17 12.87
N GLU A 56 8.14 9.76 13.16
CA GLU A 56 7.49 10.03 14.44
C GLU A 56 8.24 9.35 15.60
N ALA A 57 8.63 8.08 15.43
CA ALA A 57 9.44 7.35 16.41
C ALA A 57 10.80 8.02 16.67
N ALA A 58 11.52 8.44 15.61
CA ALA A 58 12.80 9.13 15.75
C ALA A 58 12.69 10.47 16.49
N ARG A 59 11.60 11.22 16.28
CA ARG A 59 11.36 12.47 17.03
C ARG A 59 11.12 12.23 18.52
N VAL A 60 10.41 11.16 18.87
CA VAL A 60 10.14 10.82 20.29
C VAL A 60 11.43 10.42 21.01
N THR A 61 12.34 9.72 20.34
CA THR A 61 13.64 9.36 20.94
C THR A 61 14.53 10.59 21.15
N GLU A 62 14.60 11.50 20.18
CA GLU A 62 15.41 12.73 20.29
C GLU A 62 14.90 13.67 21.40
N ASP A 63 13.58 13.82 21.56
CA ASP A 63 12.98 14.68 22.59
C ASP A 63 13.14 14.10 24.01
N SER A 64 13.20 12.76 24.12
CA SER A 64 13.42 12.06 25.39
C SER A 64 14.89 12.16 25.84
N GLU A 65 15.84 12.03 24.91
CA GLU A 65 17.28 12.18 25.20
C GLU A 65 17.66 13.64 25.52
N ALA A 66 16.99 14.61 24.88
CA ALA A 66 17.15 16.03 25.18
C ALA A 66 16.57 16.43 26.55
N SER A 67 15.51 15.77 27.01
CA SER A 67 14.90 16.03 28.32
C SER A 67 15.62 15.36 29.49
N ASP A 68 16.35 14.26 29.27
CA ASP A 68 17.15 13.57 30.31
C ASP A 68 18.55 14.21 30.50
N SER A 69 18.93 15.14 29.62
CA SER A 69 20.22 15.86 29.65
C SER A 69 20.12 17.32 30.11
N ALA A 70 18.96 17.78 30.60
CA ALA A 70 18.70 19.15 31.08
C ALA A 70 18.29 19.17 32.56
#